data_AF-A0AAV3TC65-F1
#
_entry.id   AF-A0AAV3TC65-F1
#
_cell.length_a   1.000
_cell.length_b   1.000
_cell.length_c   1.000
_cell.angle_alpha   90.00
_cell.angle_beta   90.00
_cell.angle_gamma   90.00
#
_symmetry.space_group_name_H-M   'P 1'
#
loop_
_entity.id
_entity.type
_entity.pdbx_description
1 polymer ?
#
loop_
_entity_poly.entity_id
_entity_poly.type
_entity_poly.pdbx_seq_one_letter_code
_entity_poly.pdbx_strand_id
1 'polypeptide(L)'
;MISDEFFLSARAEGGTQTNYFRPKAVTEIVFPDVGMIMYPMFWNKYALHLVNEGYNLAAQDHLYLWAERDGERDATEGVLYHSLRSLYETRQGEIPNIAVGEDAASEWLFKPSTVTGRGLYDELVDHLLQAATGAAPSIEEFTDRTMGHMSQRFRSRCIDRGFSFPDCFETHLRRVSVAPDADEYERYDAVVKAFVQALEQAFKQVPDLHRTRLGEVVIGSNINFVRPLLEQAPPAVLARLANKRFAISADEANAFLEAVQAREHGEYLVGSILLIALVSPSRDRESILTELRRLPELYHTQNDVPTEACQQFPEANISKTVVDALEQLCYFWSVNYFLADGEDLARHLITHTDGIITESEITSLYDKHETTDTFEQFIELSTQERYMRELDGLITLLTSMGEDGVAAFLDAFRTRLGAGDSPKQLFITLLEWNGVLVDESDHYRVTAPIQENDSASFYGVDEVINWTQTLVEAVTRE
;
A
#
# COMPACT_ATOMS: atom_id res chain seq x y z
N MET A 1 12.98 -24.91 6.79
CA MET A 1 13.56 -24.37 5.54
C MET A 1 12.46 -23.58 4.88
N ILE A 2 12.45 -22.28 5.15
CA ILE A 2 11.50 -21.32 4.58
C ILE A 2 12.17 -20.81 3.30
N SER A 3 11.45 -20.80 2.18
CA SER A 3 11.95 -20.18 0.95
C SER A 3 11.93 -18.67 1.10
N ASP A 4 13.09 -18.05 0.88
CA ASP A 4 13.28 -16.61 0.74
C ASP A 4 12.65 -16.11 -0.57
N GLU A 5 11.32 -16.12 -0.65
CA GLU A 5 10.60 -15.46 -1.74
C GLU A 5 9.96 -14.17 -1.23
N PHE A 6 10.59 -13.06 -1.63
CA PHE A 6 10.02 -11.72 -1.66
C PHE A 6 8.59 -11.76 -2.21
N PHE A 7 7.62 -11.21 -1.45
CA PHE A 7 6.24 -11.09 -1.93
C PHE A 7 6.04 -9.73 -2.63
N LEU A 8 6.05 -9.76 -3.95
CA LEU A 8 5.47 -8.73 -4.80
C LEU A 8 3.94 -8.68 -4.60
N SER A 9 3.44 -7.46 -4.39
CA SER A 9 2.05 -7.01 -4.35
C SER A 9 1.03 -7.88 -5.12
N ALA A 10 -0.08 -8.25 -4.46
CA ALA A 10 -1.12 -9.11 -5.02
C ALA A 10 -2.36 -8.31 -5.50
N ARG A 11 -2.39 -7.96 -6.79
CA ARG A 11 -3.37 -8.42 -7.81
C ARG A 11 -3.03 -7.78 -9.17
N ALA A 12 -3.15 -8.43 -10.33
CA ALA A 12 -3.25 -9.85 -10.68
C ALA A 12 -2.16 -10.14 -11.73
N GLU A 13 -1.85 -11.42 -11.96
CA GLU A 13 -0.98 -11.97 -13.01
C GLU A 13 -1.47 -11.64 -14.45
N GLY A 14 -1.79 -10.37 -14.73
CA GLY A 14 -2.22 -9.83 -16.00
C GLY A 14 -1.25 -8.75 -16.46
N GLY A 15 -0.09 -9.20 -16.93
CA GLY A 15 0.91 -8.39 -17.61
C GLY A 15 1.97 -7.80 -16.67
N THR A 16 3.15 -8.42 -16.63
CA THR A 16 4.37 -7.70 -16.30
C THR A 16 4.47 -6.52 -17.27
N GLN A 17 4.16 -5.31 -16.81
CA GLN A 17 4.41 -4.11 -17.61
C GLN A 17 5.91 -4.09 -17.93
N THR A 18 6.26 -3.87 -19.19
CA THR A 18 7.67 -3.75 -19.59
C THR A 18 8.15 -2.42 -19.04
N ASN A 19 9.19 -2.41 -18.23
CA ASN A 19 9.86 -1.16 -17.88
C ASN A 19 10.79 -0.77 -19.03
N TYR A 20 10.64 0.44 -19.56
CA TYR A 20 11.45 0.91 -20.68
C TYR A 20 12.75 1.61 -20.23
N PHE A 21 12.65 2.44 -19.20
CA PHE A 21 13.78 3.23 -18.70
C PHE A 21 14.33 2.67 -17.41
N ARG A 22 13.47 2.35 -16.44
CA ARG A 22 13.91 1.91 -15.10
C ARG A 22 14.02 0.38 -15.02
N PRO A 23 15.17 -0.23 -14.69
CA PRO A 23 15.25 -1.69 -14.57
C PRO A 23 14.34 -2.21 -13.43
N LYS A 24 14.37 -1.52 -12.28
CA LYS A 24 13.51 -1.69 -11.11
C LYS A 24 13.40 -0.33 -10.42
N ALA A 25 12.30 -0.05 -9.72
CA ALA A 25 12.22 1.13 -8.85
C ALA A 25 13.06 0.90 -7.59
N VAL A 26 13.64 1.97 -7.02
CA VAL A 26 14.45 1.90 -5.79
C VAL A 26 13.58 2.18 -4.56
N THR A 27 12.32 1.74 -4.60
CA THR A 27 11.33 1.89 -3.52
C THR A 27 11.81 1.22 -2.24
N GLU A 28 12.54 0.11 -2.38
CA GLU A 28 13.10 -0.66 -1.27
C GLU A 28 14.16 0.11 -0.47
N ILE A 29 14.69 1.23 -0.98
CA ILE A 29 15.67 2.05 -0.24
C ILE A 29 15.02 3.28 0.39
N VAL A 30 13.85 3.70 -0.07
CA VAL A 30 13.18 4.88 0.48
C VAL A 30 12.06 4.49 1.45
N PHE A 31 11.38 3.38 1.20
CA PHE A 31 10.38 2.80 2.08
C PHE A 31 10.37 1.26 1.93
N PRO A 32 11.37 0.57 2.49
CA PRO A 32 11.49 -0.89 2.36
C PRO A 32 10.24 -1.64 2.85
N ASP A 33 9.91 -2.72 2.13
CA ASP A 33 8.76 -3.62 2.32
C ASP A 33 7.37 -2.97 2.26
N VAL A 34 7.29 -1.68 1.91
CA VAL A 34 6.02 -1.04 1.56
C VAL A 34 5.70 -1.40 0.11
N GLY A 35 4.71 -2.27 -0.08
CA GLY A 35 4.25 -2.69 -1.41
C GLY A 35 3.28 -1.70 -2.06
N MET A 36 2.96 -1.92 -3.34
CA MET A 36 1.95 -1.14 -4.09
C MET A 36 0.53 -1.20 -3.52
N ILE A 37 0.25 -2.15 -2.63
CA ILE A 37 -1.06 -2.33 -2.02
C ILE A 37 -0.80 -2.46 -0.53
N MET A 38 -0.57 -1.34 0.15
CA MET A 38 -0.60 -1.32 1.61
C MET A 38 -1.95 -0.80 2.09
N TYR A 39 -2.56 -1.55 2.98
CA TYR A 39 -3.80 -1.15 3.61
C TYR A 39 -3.54 -0.22 4.81
N PRO A 40 -4.58 0.43 5.35
CA PRO A 40 -4.44 1.29 6.53
C PRO A 40 -3.63 0.64 7.65
N MET A 41 -2.81 1.44 8.36
CA MET A 41 -1.88 0.94 9.39
C MET A 41 -2.54 0.10 10.48
N PHE A 42 -3.85 0.24 10.68
CA PHE A 42 -4.64 -0.64 11.54
C PHE A 42 -4.33 -2.13 11.29
N TRP A 43 -4.15 -2.53 10.03
CA TRP A 43 -3.90 -3.94 9.71
C TRP A 43 -2.52 -4.43 10.16
N ASN A 44 -1.55 -3.53 10.36
CA ASN A 44 -0.26 -3.87 10.96
C ASN A 44 -0.42 -4.20 12.46
N LYS A 45 -1.14 -3.34 13.21
CA LYS A 45 -1.43 -3.62 14.63
C LYS A 45 -2.29 -4.86 14.80
N TYR A 46 -3.22 -5.09 13.87
CA TYR A 46 -4.09 -6.25 13.90
C TYR A 46 -3.31 -7.55 13.70
N ALA A 47 -2.36 -7.59 12.77
CA ALA A 47 -1.48 -8.73 12.61
C ALA A 47 -0.63 -9.00 13.87
N LEU A 48 -0.12 -7.94 14.52
CA LEU A 48 0.58 -8.08 15.80
C LEU A 48 -0.35 -8.59 16.91
N HIS A 49 -1.60 -8.12 16.95
CA HIS A 49 -2.63 -8.61 17.87
C HIS A 49 -2.87 -10.10 17.69
N LEU A 50 -3.05 -10.56 16.45
CA LEU A 50 -3.22 -11.98 16.13
C LEU A 50 -2.06 -12.82 16.67
N VAL A 51 -0.81 -12.40 16.47
CA VAL A 51 0.36 -13.11 17.02
C VAL A 51 0.32 -13.15 18.56
N ASN A 52 0.01 -12.02 19.19
CA ASN A 52 -0.08 -11.93 20.66
C ASN A 52 -1.16 -12.84 21.23
N GLU A 53 -2.27 -13.05 20.51
CA GLU A 53 -3.34 -13.97 20.86
C GLU A 53 -3.06 -15.44 20.43
N GLY A 54 -1.86 -15.73 19.92
CA GLY A 54 -1.43 -17.08 19.57
C GLY A 54 -1.88 -17.57 18.18
N TYR A 55 -2.32 -16.69 17.29
CA TYR A 55 -2.59 -17.04 15.90
C TYR A 55 -1.29 -17.14 15.10
N ASN A 56 -1.17 -18.17 14.27
CA ASN A 56 -0.05 -18.29 13.33
C ASN A 56 -0.35 -17.52 12.04
N LEU A 57 0.31 -16.39 11.81
CA LEU A 57 0.10 -15.56 10.62
C LEU A 57 0.31 -16.32 9.30
N ALA A 58 1.22 -17.30 9.25
CA ALA A 58 1.49 -18.08 8.05
C ALA A 58 0.38 -19.10 7.72
N ALA A 59 -0.57 -19.31 8.63
CA ALA A 59 -1.71 -20.22 8.45
C ALA A 59 -3.03 -19.49 8.14
N GLN A 60 -3.00 -18.17 7.93
CA GLN A 60 -4.21 -17.35 7.77
C GLN A 60 -4.67 -17.23 6.32
N ASP A 61 -4.93 -18.37 5.66
CA ASP A 61 -5.29 -18.43 4.23
C ASP A 61 -6.68 -17.83 3.92
N HIS A 62 -7.53 -17.75 4.96
CA HIS A 62 -8.92 -17.32 4.87
C HIS A 62 -9.21 -16.06 5.70
N LEU A 63 -8.17 -15.27 6.03
CA LEU A 63 -8.26 -14.14 6.98
C LEU A 63 -9.31 -13.09 6.60
N TYR A 64 -9.67 -13.01 5.32
CA TYR A 64 -10.77 -12.17 4.88
C TYR A 64 -12.08 -12.49 5.62
N LEU A 65 -12.36 -13.79 5.81
CA LEU A 65 -13.60 -14.31 6.36
C LEU A 65 -13.47 -14.63 7.86
N TRP A 66 -12.35 -15.17 8.31
CA TRP A 66 -12.09 -15.55 9.70
C TRP A 66 -10.59 -15.72 9.98
N ALA A 67 -10.18 -15.57 11.24
CA ALA A 67 -8.87 -16.04 11.69
C ALA A 67 -8.93 -17.53 12.09
N GLU A 68 -7.83 -18.26 11.90
CA GLU A 68 -7.70 -19.67 12.27
C GLU A 68 -6.66 -19.90 13.38
N ARG A 69 -7.05 -20.62 14.43
CA ARG A 69 -6.16 -21.03 15.53
C ARG A 69 -6.51 -22.43 16.00
N ASP A 70 -5.52 -23.32 16.06
CA ASP A 70 -5.68 -24.71 16.53
C ASP A 70 -6.81 -25.51 15.84
N GLY A 71 -7.08 -25.18 14.57
CA GLY A 71 -8.16 -25.80 13.78
C GLY A 71 -9.56 -25.22 14.04
N GLU A 72 -9.68 -24.21 14.91
CA GLU A 72 -10.89 -23.43 15.13
C GLU A 72 -10.88 -22.16 14.28
N ARG A 73 -12.07 -21.74 13.85
CA ARG A 73 -12.30 -20.55 13.02
C ARG A 73 -13.02 -19.49 13.83
N ASP A 74 -12.51 -18.26 13.81
CA ASP A 74 -13.14 -17.10 14.44
C ASP A 74 -13.50 -16.05 13.40
N ALA A 75 -14.77 -16.03 13.00
CA ALA A 75 -15.30 -15.04 12.06
C ALA A 75 -15.33 -13.61 12.62
N THR A 76 -15.25 -13.45 13.93
CA THR A 76 -15.16 -12.13 14.59
C THR A 76 -13.74 -11.59 14.65
N GLU A 77 -12.78 -12.36 14.13
CA GLU A 77 -11.40 -11.96 13.85
C GLU A 77 -11.15 -11.97 12.31
N GLY A 78 -12.19 -11.87 11.51
CA GLY A 78 -12.07 -11.71 10.05
C GLY A 78 -11.88 -10.25 9.64
N VAL A 79 -11.18 -10.02 8.51
CA VAL A 79 -11.04 -8.67 7.92
C VAL A 79 -12.40 -8.06 7.57
N LEU A 80 -13.35 -8.86 7.06
CA LEU A 80 -14.69 -8.38 6.75
C LEU A 80 -15.42 -7.87 8.00
N TYR A 81 -15.33 -8.58 9.12
CA TYR A 81 -15.94 -8.17 10.38
C TYR A 81 -15.42 -6.80 10.84
N HIS A 82 -14.10 -6.63 10.87
CA HIS A 82 -13.47 -5.37 11.26
C HIS A 82 -13.75 -4.23 10.26
N SER A 83 -13.79 -4.54 8.96
CA SER A 83 -14.11 -3.57 7.91
C SER A 83 -15.52 -3.01 8.04
N LEU A 84 -16.52 -3.85 8.29
CA LEU A 84 -17.92 -3.41 8.46
C LEU A 84 -18.15 -2.62 9.75
N ARG A 85 -17.45 -2.97 10.83
CA ARG A 85 -17.49 -2.22 12.09
C ARG A 85 -16.85 -0.86 11.95
N SER A 86 -15.66 -0.80 11.37
CA SER A 86 -14.96 0.47 11.16
C SER A 86 -15.76 1.43 10.28
N LEU A 87 -16.33 0.95 9.16
CA LEU A 87 -17.11 1.80 8.27
C LEU A 87 -18.35 2.38 8.96
N TYR A 88 -19.00 1.63 9.86
CA TYR A 88 -20.09 2.15 10.68
C TYR A 88 -19.61 3.28 11.61
N GLU A 89 -18.58 3.04 12.42
CA GLU A 89 -18.07 4.03 13.38
C GLU A 89 -17.51 5.29 12.69
N THR A 90 -16.86 5.15 11.53
CA THR A 90 -16.41 6.30 10.74
C THR A 90 -17.56 7.20 10.30
N ARG A 91 -18.72 6.63 9.96
CA ARG A 91 -19.90 7.42 9.57
C ARG A 91 -20.54 8.17 10.73
N GLN A 92 -20.33 7.68 11.96
CA GLN A 92 -20.72 8.40 13.17
C GLN A 92 -19.72 9.51 13.52
N GLY A 93 -18.62 9.64 12.76
CA GLY A 93 -17.57 10.64 12.97
C GLY A 93 -16.56 10.26 14.04
N GLU A 94 -16.52 8.98 14.45
CA GLU A 94 -15.80 8.57 15.66
C GLU A 94 -14.35 8.14 15.38
N ILE A 95 -14.03 7.64 14.17
CA ILE A 95 -12.72 7.04 13.84
C ILE A 95 -12.38 7.06 12.33
N PRO A 96 -11.11 6.85 11.94
CA PRO A 96 -10.72 6.62 10.53
C PRO A 96 -11.34 5.33 9.94
N ASN A 97 -11.60 5.34 8.63
CA ASN A 97 -12.07 4.17 7.90
C ASN A 97 -10.91 3.22 7.61
N ILE A 98 -10.96 2.01 8.17
CA ILE A 98 -9.95 0.95 7.95
C ILE A 98 -10.44 -0.16 7.03
N ALA A 99 -11.62 0.00 6.43
CA ALA A 99 -12.28 -1.04 5.65
C ALA A 99 -11.51 -1.39 4.37
N VAL A 100 -11.35 -2.69 4.11
CA VAL A 100 -10.58 -3.22 2.97
C VAL A 100 -11.20 -4.49 2.39
N GLY A 101 -10.73 -4.88 1.21
CA GLY A 101 -11.14 -6.13 0.57
C GLY A 101 -12.48 -6.05 -0.18
N GLU A 102 -13.05 -4.85 -0.35
CA GLU A 102 -14.28 -4.68 -1.13
C GLU A 102 -14.10 -5.17 -2.58
N ASP A 103 -13.08 -4.69 -3.28
CA ASP A 103 -12.72 -5.16 -4.63
C ASP A 103 -12.28 -6.63 -4.64
N ALA A 104 -11.72 -7.09 -3.52
CA ALA A 104 -11.32 -8.47 -3.38
C ALA A 104 -12.54 -9.40 -3.34
N ALA A 105 -13.63 -8.95 -2.70
CA ALA A 105 -14.88 -9.65 -2.41
C ALA A 105 -15.97 -9.48 -3.49
N SER A 106 -15.85 -8.42 -4.30
CA SER A 106 -16.75 -8.14 -5.40
C SER A 106 -16.81 -9.31 -6.40
N GLU A 107 -17.97 -9.49 -7.00
CA GLU A 107 -18.33 -10.50 -8.00
C GLU A 107 -18.38 -11.96 -7.53
N TRP A 108 -17.62 -12.34 -6.50
CA TRP A 108 -17.58 -13.73 -6.02
C TRP A 108 -18.35 -13.93 -4.72
N LEU A 109 -18.21 -13.04 -3.73
CA LEU A 109 -18.99 -13.08 -2.49
C LEU A 109 -20.21 -12.16 -2.59
N PHE A 110 -19.96 -10.92 -3.01
CA PHE A 110 -20.98 -9.89 -3.07
C PHE A 110 -21.25 -9.41 -4.50
N LYS A 111 -22.40 -8.79 -4.72
CA LYS A 111 -22.65 -8.07 -5.98
C LYS A 111 -21.86 -6.77 -5.99
N PRO A 112 -21.41 -6.28 -7.17
CA PRO A 112 -20.93 -4.91 -7.29
C PRO A 112 -21.99 -3.91 -6.81
N SER A 113 -21.54 -2.82 -6.18
CA SER A 113 -22.40 -1.69 -5.83
C SER A 113 -23.17 -1.21 -7.06
N THR A 114 -24.46 -0.90 -6.86
CA THR A 114 -25.31 -0.33 -7.92
C THR A 114 -25.55 1.16 -7.71
N VAL A 115 -25.13 1.69 -6.58
CA VAL A 115 -25.30 3.10 -6.22
C VAL A 115 -24.04 3.87 -6.59
N THR A 116 -24.16 4.79 -7.55
CA THR A 116 -23.07 5.66 -8.01
C THR A 116 -22.45 6.42 -6.84
N GLY A 117 -21.12 6.40 -6.75
CA GLY A 117 -20.36 7.12 -5.73
C GLY A 117 -20.34 6.46 -4.35
N ARG A 118 -20.79 5.21 -4.24
CA ARG A 118 -20.76 4.41 -2.99
C ARG A 118 -20.19 3.02 -3.24
N GLY A 119 -19.47 2.52 -2.24
CA GLY A 119 -19.00 1.14 -2.23
C GLY A 119 -20.10 0.13 -1.86
N LEU A 120 -19.84 -1.14 -2.13
CA LEU A 120 -20.65 -2.25 -1.66
C LEU A 120 -20.69 -2.30 -0.13
N TYR A 121 -19.56 -2.07 0.53
CA TYR A 121 -19.57 -2.07 1.99
C TYR A 121 -20.46 -0.95 2.51
N ASP A 122 -20.54 0.18 1.81
CA ASP A 122 -21.46 1.26 2.18
C ASP A 122 -22.92 0.82 2.14
N GLU A 123 -23.33 0.10 1.10
CA GLU A 123 -24.68 -0.46 0.97
C GLU A 123 -24.95 -1.52 2.05
N LEU A 124 -23.95 -2.36 2.36
CA LEU A 124 -24.09 -3.42 3.34
C LEU A 124 -24.24 -2.85 4.76
N VAL A 125 -23.44 -1.84 5.14
CA VAL A 125 -23.58 -1.15 6.43
C VAL A 125 -24.97 -0.53 6.58
N ASP A 126 -25.49 0.17 5.55
CA ASP A 126 -26.85 0.73 5.58
C ASP A 126 -27.91 -0.34 5.81
N HIS A 127 -27.77 -1.47 5.11
CA HIS A 127 -28.71 -2.58 5.22
C HIS A 127 -28.67 -3.20 6.62
N LEU A 128 -27.49 -3.52 7.14
CA LEU A 128 -27.34 -4.09 8.49
C LEU A 128 -27.79 -3.12 9.60
N LEU A 129 -27.59 -1.81 9.40
CA LEU A 129 -28.04 -0.77 10.33
C LEU A 129 -29.57 -0.68 10.43
N GLN A 130 -30.31 -0.98 9.35
CA GLN A 130 -31.77 -1.06 9.40
C GLN A 130 -32.22 -2.10 10.44
N ALA A 131 -31.54 -3.23 10.54
CA ALA A 131 -31.86 -4.25 11.55
C ALA A 131 -31.52 -3.78 12.98
N ALA A 132 -30.36 -3.14 13.17
CA ALA A 132 -29.94 -2.64 14.48
C ALA A 132 -30.87 -1.55 15.04
N THR A 133 -31.41 -0.70 14.17
CA THR A 133 -32.32 0.42 14.54
C THR A 133 -33.78 0.00 14.62
N GLY A 134 -34.13 -1.24 14.26
CA GLY A 134 -35.52 -1.70 14.19
C GLY A 134 -36.31 -1.13 13.01
N ALA A 135 -35.63 -0.49 12.05
CA ALA A 135 -36.22 -0.02 10.79
C ALA A 135 -36.30 -1.12 9.72
N ALA A 136 -35.69 -2.29 9.98
CA ALA A 136 -35.77 -3.44 9.11
C ALA A 136 -37.21 -3.96 8.98
N PRO A 137 -37.53 -4.61 7.85
CA PRO A 137 -38.76 -5.38 7.73
C PRO A 137 -38.76 -6.59 8.68
N SER A 138 -39.70 -7.53 8.54
CA SER A 138 -39.66 -8.78 9.31
C SER A 138 -38.28 -9.45 9.19
N ILE A 139 -37.88 -10.22 10.21
CA ILE A 139 -36.56 -10.88 10.22
C ILE A 139 -36.34 -11.75 8.97
N GLU A 140 -37.40 -12.43 8.50
CA GLU A 140 -37.41 -13.21 7.26
C GLU A 140 -37.09 -12.32 6.04
N GLU A 141 -37.85 -11.25 5.85
CA GLU A 141 -37.64 -10.31 4.73
C GLU A 141 -36.25 -9.64 4.80
N PHE A 142 -35.77 -9.33 5.99
CA PHE A 142 -34.43 -8.77 6.19
C PHE A 142 -33.34 -9.75 5.72
N THR A 143 -33.44 -11.01 6.14
CA THR A 143 -32.47 -12.05 5.75
C THR A 143 -32.51 -12.37 4.25
N ASP A 144 -33.70 -12.36 3.64
CA ASP A 144 -33.87 -12.49 2.19
C ASP A 144 -33.27 -11.31 1.43
N ARG A 145 -33.47 -10.09 1.92
CA ARG A 145 -32.86 -8.89 1.35
C ARG A 145 -31.34 -8.91 1.48
N THR A 146 -30.78 -9.45 2.57
CA THR A 146 -29.34 -9.69 2.72
C THR A 146 -28.80 -10.58 1.60
N MET A 147 -29.53 -11.66 1.26
CA MET A 147 -29.19 -12.51 0.12
C MET A 147 -29.21 -11.74 -1.20
N GLY A 148 -30.00 -10.67 -1.30
CA GLY A 148 -29.99 -9.70 -2.39
C GLY A 148 -28.63 -9.01 -2.62
N HIS A 149 -27.82 -8.81 -1.59
CA HIS A 149 -26.47 -8.23 -1.68
C HIS A 149 -25.40 -9.27 -2.05
N MET A 150 -25.69 -10.57 -1.92
CA MET A 150 -24.75 -11.64 -2.27
C MET A 150 -24.65 -11.85 -3.78
N SER A 151 -23.45 -12.18 -4.27
CA SER A 151 -23.19 -12.41 -5.70
C SER A 151 -24.08 -13.51 -6.29
N GLN A 152 -24.31 -13.50 -7.61
CA GLN A 152 -25.00 -14.63 -8.25
C GLN A 152 -24.25 -15.95 -8.02
N ARG A 153 -22.91 -15.92 -8.07
CA ARG A 153 -22.07 -17.09 -7.83
C ARG A 153 -22.33 -17.69 -6.44
N PHE A 154 -22.28 -16.87 -5.39
CA PHE A 154 -22.53 -17.31 -4.02
C PHE A 154 -23.92 -17.94 -3.91
N ARG A 155 -24.94 -17.23 -4.39
CA ARG A 155 -26.34 -17.68 -4.34
C ARG A 155 -26.54 -19.03 -5.04
N SER A 156 -26.06 -19.16 -6.27
CA SER A 156 -26.20 -20.39 -7.04
C SER A 156 -25.50 -21.57 -6.35
N ARG A 157 -24.29 -21.38 -5.83
CA ARG A 157 -23.55 -22.45 -5.13
C ARG A 157 -24.24 -22.91 -3.85
N CYS A 158 -24.81 -21.98 -3.08
CA CYS A 158 -25.61 -22.31 -1.91
C CYS A 158 -26.85 -23.13 -2.30
N ILE A 159 -27.58 -22.71 -3.34
CA ILE A 159 -28.75 -23.44 -3.87
C ILE A 159 -28.36 -24.84 -4.34
N ASP A 160 -27.28 -24.96 -5.13
CA ASP A 160 -26.82 -26.24 -5.69
C ASP A 160 -26.45 -27.27 -4.60
N ARG A 161 -26.02 -26.79 -3.42
CA ARG A 161 -25.69 -27.62 -2.26
C ARG A 161 -26.82 -27.71 -1.23
N GLY A 162 -28.00 -27.13 -1.51
CA GLY A 162 -29.14 -27.14 -0.59
C GLY A 162 -28.91 -26.36 0.71
N PHE A 163 -27.98 -25.40 0.71
CA PHE A 163 -27.72 -24.53 1.85
C PHE A 163 -28.56 -23.25 1.75
N SER A 164 -29.36 -22.97 2.78
CA SER A 164 -30.13 -21.74 2.90
C SER A 164 -29.38 -20.71 3.75
N PHE A 165 -28.74 -19.73 3.09
CA PHE A 165 -28.08 -18.63 3.79
C PHE A 165 -29.06 -17.78 4.62
N PRO A 166 -30.27 -17.41 4.13
CA PRO A 166 -31.23 -16.67 4.95
C PRO A 166 -31.59 -17.39 6.26
N ASP A 167 -31.94 -18.68 6.21
CA ASP A 167 -32.30 -19.46 7.41
C ASP A 167 -31.12 -19.57 8.40
N CYS A 168 -29.91 -19.74 7.85
CA CYS A 168 -28.69 -19.78 8.66
C CYS A 168 -28.46 -18.43 9.34
N PHE A 169 -28.55 -17.33 8.60
CA PHE A 169 -28.37 -15.98 9.13
C PHE A 169 -29.43 -15.63 10.16
N GLU A 170 -30.70 -15.97 9.92
CA GLU A 170 -31.77 -15.83 10.91
C GLU A 170 -31.46 -16.59 12.20
N THR A 171 -30.98 -17.82 12.08
CA THR A 171 -30.61 -18.66 13.23
C THR A 171 -29.51 -18.01 14.06
N HIS A 172 -28.51 -17.42 13.41
CA HIS A 172 -27.46 -16.66 14.11
C HIS A 172 -28.03 -15.40 14.76
N LEU A 173 -28.82 -14.60 14.05
CA LEU A 173 -29.45 -13.39 14.60
C LEU A 173 -30.26 -13.67 15.87
N ARG A 174 -31.08 -14.71 15.86
CA ARG A 174 -31.90 -15.11 17.02
C ARG A 174 -31.07 -15.56 18.22
N ARG A 175 -29.82 -16.00 18.02
CA ARG A 175 -28.90 -16.42 19.08
C ARG A 175 -28.10 -15.27 19.66
N VAL A 176 -28.02 -14.14 18.98
CA VAL A 176 -27.30 -12.99 19.51
C VAL A 176 -28.13 -12.36 20.63
N SER A 177 -27.58 -12.40 21.84
CA SER A 177 -28.16 -11.74 22.99
C SER A 177 -27.67 -10.30 23.02
N VAL A 178 -28.60 -9.36 22.90
CA VAL A 178 -28.33 -7.93 23.07
C VAL A 178 -28.99 -7.46 24.35
N ALA A 179 -28.28 -6.63 25.14
CA ALA A 179 -28.84 -6.07 26.36
C ALA A 179 -30.09 -5.23 26.05
N PRO A 180 -31.13 -5.21 26.90
CA PRO A 180 -32.34 -4.41 26.65
C PRO A 180 -32.09 -2.91 26.50
N ASP A 181 -31.00 -2.41 27.09
CA ASP A 181 -30.53 -1.04 27.09
C ASP A 181 -29.32 -0.81 26.17
N ALA A 182 -29.00 -1.78 25.32
CA ALA A 182 -27.90 -1.69 24.38
C ALA A 182 -28.02 -0.48 23.46
N ASP A 183 -26.91 0.21 23.26
CA ASP A 183 -26.84 1.31 22.32
C ASP A 183 -26.97 0.81 20.86
N GLU A 184 -26.96 1.74 19.90
CA GLU A 184 -27.09 1.40 18.49
C GLU A 184 -25.89 0.58 17.99
N TYR A 185 -24.69 0.89 18.50
CA TYR A 185 -23.46 0.23 18.11
C TYR A 185 -23.44 -1.23 18.56
N GLU A 186 -23.79 -1.52 19.80
CA GLU A 186 -23.88 -2.89 20.33
C GLU A 186 -24.90 -3.73 19.54
N ARG A 187 -26.01 -3.11 19.12
CA ARG A 187 -27.01 -3.75 18.24
C ARG A 187 -26.46 -4.00 16.83
N TYR A 188 -25.71 -3.04 16.28
CA TYR A 188 -25.08 -3.18 14.98
C TYR A 188 -24.01 -4.28 14.98
N ASP A 189 -23.12 -4.25 15.98
CA ASP A 189 -22.08 -5.26 16.19
C ASP A 189 -22.67 -6.67 16.29
N ALA A 190 -23.77 -6.83 17.04
CA ALA A 190 -24.53 -8.06 17.13
C ALA A 190 -25.02 -8.57 15.75
N VAL A 191 -25.57 -7.70 14.91
CA VAL A 191 -26.02 -8.04 13.56
C VAL A 191 -24.84 -8.43 12.66
N VAL A 192 -23.73 -7.69 12.72
CA VAL A 192 -22.51 -8.01 11.94
C VAL A 192 -21.93 -9.35 12.37
N LYS A 193 -21.85 -9.65 13.67
CA LYS A 193 -21.42 -10.95 14.21
C LYS A 193 -22.26 -12.09 13.63
N ALA A 194 -23.58 -11.96 13.67
CA ALA A 194 -24.47 -12.97 13.11
C ALA A 194 -24.23 -13.15 11.60
N PHE A 195 -23.97 -12.06 10.88
CA PHE A 195 -23.74 -12.08 9.44
C PHE A 195 -22.44 -12.82 9.08
N VAL A 196 -21.32 -12.48 9.72
CA VAL A 196 -20.03 -13.13 9.44
C VAL A 196 -20.00 -14.59 9.90
N GLN A 197 -20.71 -14.94 10.97
CA GLN A 197 -20.87 -16.34 11.40
C GLN A 197 -21.71 -17.15 10.40
N ALA A 198 -22.77 -16.56 9.84
CA ALA A 198 -23.54 -17.21 8.79
C ALA A 198 -22.69 -17.43 7.52
N LEU A 199 -21.78 -16.50 7.20
CA LEU A 199 -20.81 -16.68 6.13
C LEU A 199 -19.85 -17.83 6.44
N GLU A 200 -19.20 -17.85 7.60
CA GLU A 200 -18.31 -18.96 7.99
C GLU A 200 -18.99 -20.32 7.83
N GLN A 201 -20.23 -20.45 8.31
CA GLN A 201 -21.01 -21.67 8.22
C GLN A 201 -21.41 -22.01 6.77
N ALA A 202 -21.62 -21.01 5.90
CA ALA A 202 -21.86 -21.21 4.47
C ALA A 202 -20.63 -21.79 3.78
N PHE A 203 -19.46 -21.20 4.00
CA PHE A 203 -18.19 -21.65 3.40
C PHE A 203 -17.78 -23.03 3.91
N LYS A 204 -18.06 -23.34 5.17
CA LYS A 204 -17.86 -24.67 5.75
C LYS A 204 -18.73 -25.74 5.07
N GLN A 205 -19.99 -25.43 4.77
CA GLN A 205 -20.94 -26.39 4.17
C GLN A 205 -20.89 -26.42 2.64
N VAL A 206 -20.38 -25.38 2.01
CA VAL A 206 -20.31 -25.23 0.56
C VAL A 206 -18.84 -24.92 0.18
N PRO A 207 -17.95 -25.93 0.19
CA PRO A 207 -16.51 -25.71 -0.09
C PRO A 207 -16.24 -25.07 -1.46
N ASP A 208 -17.14 -25.26 -2.43
CA ASP A 208 -17.05 -24.66 -3.77
C ASP A 208 -17.20 -23.11 -3.78
N LEU A 209 -17.54 -22.51 -2.63
CA LEU A 209 -17.52 -21.05 -2.46
C LEU A 209 -16.10 -20.49 -2.43
N HIS A 210 -15.14 -21.27 -1.93
CA HIS A 210 -13.75 -20.84 -1.85
C HIS A 210 -13.14 -20.58 -3.23
N ARG A 211 -12.25 -19.60 -3.31
CA ARG A 211 -11.49 -19.32 -4.53
C ARG A 211 -10.29 -20.26 -4.64
N THR A 212 -10.11 -20.85 -5.82
CA THR A 212 -8.94 -21.71 -6.14
C THR A 212 -7.66 -20.93 -6.45
N ARG A 213 -7.76 -19.62 -6.74
CA ARG A 213 -6.62 -18.73 -6.99
C ARG A 213 -6.84 -17.44 -6.21
N LEU A 214 -6.14 -17.34 -5.07
CA LEU A 214 -5.83 -16.15 -4.27
C LEU A 214 -6.94 -15.08 -4.22
N GLY A 215 -7.71 -15.07 -3.13
CA GLY A 215 -8.71 -14.01 -2.90
C GLY A 215 -9.21 -13.87 -1.47
N GLU A 216 -8.68 -14.65 -0.53
CA GLU A 216 -9.15 -14.68 0.86
C GLU A 216 -8.06 -14.25 1.86
N VAL A 217 -6.83 -13.95 1.37
CA VAL A 217 -5.78 -13.25 2.11
C VAL A 217 -5.76 -11.79 1.64
N VAL A 218 -6.66 -10.97 2.18
CA VAL A 218 -6.79 -9.56 1.75
C VAL A 218 -5.63 -8.72 2.27
N ILE A 219 -5.24 -8.85 3.54
CA ILE A 219 -4.20 -8.00 4.16
C ILE A 219 -2.79 -8.61 4.10
N GLY A 220 -2.51 -9.44 3.09
CA GLY A 220 -1.25 -10.18 2.99
C GLY A 220 0.00 -9.30 2.96
N SER A 221 -0.08 -8.13 2.31
CA SER A 221 1.00 -7.14 2.29
C SER A 221 1.33 -6.59 3.68
N ASN A 222 0.33 -6.24 4.48
CA ASN A 222 0.52 -5.82 5.88
C ASN A 222 1.09 -6.95 6.75
N ILE A 223 0.67 -8.20 6.54
CA ILE A 223 1.25 -9.38 7.24
C ILE A 223 2.73 -9.55 6.89
N ASN A 224 3.08 -9.40 5.61
CA ASN A 224 4.46 -9.50 5.15
C ASN A 224 5.32 -8.37 5.72
N PHE A 225 4.79 -7.15 5.78
CA PHE A 225 5.45 -6.01 6.44
C PHE A 225 5.70 -6.24 7.94
N VAL A 226 4.74 -6.86 8.64
CA VAL A 226 4.82 -7.11 10.10
C VAL A 226 5.83 -8.21 10.44
N ARG A 227 6.07 -9.17 9.55
CA ARG A 227 6.92 -10.34 9.83
C ARG A 227 8.35 -9.96 10.25
N PRO A 228 9.09 -9.09 9.54
CA PRO A 228 10.40 -8.62 10.00
C PRO A 228 10.35 -7.91 11.37
N LEU A 229 9.26 -7.20 11.67
CA LEU A 229 9.12 -6.50 12.96
C LEU A 229 9.06 -7.48 14.12
N LEU A 230 8.38 -8.62 13.96
CA LEU A 230 8.30 -9.67 14.98
C LEU A 230 9.67 -10.28 15.31
N GLU A 231 10.59 -10.28 14.35
CA GLU A 231 11.92 -10.87 14.49
C GLU A 231 12.93 -9.90 15.09
N GLN A 232 12.80 -8.60 14.79
CA GLN A 232 13.86 -7.61 15.02
C GLN A 232 13.49 -6.55 16.07
N ALA A 233 12.21 -6.22 16.23
CA ALA A 233 11.78 -5.17 17.16
C ALA A 233 11.68 -5.68 18.61
N PRO A 234 11.92 -4.82 19.63
CA PRO A 234 11.77 -5.21 21.03
C PRO A 234 10.32 -5.64 21.36
N PRO A 235 10.10 -6.77 22.07
CA PRO A 235 8.75 -7.24 22.39
C PRO A 235 7.89 -6.23 23.15
N ALA A 236 8.51 -5.41 24.02
CA ALA A 236 7.81 -4.36 24.75
C ALA A 236 7.25 -3.25 23.84
N VAL A 237 7.92 -2.96 22.71
CA VAL A 237 7.45 -1.99 21.72
C VAL A 237 6.29 -2.59 20.92
N LEU A 238 6.43 -3.84 20.47
CA LEU A 238 5.37 -4.55 19.73
C LEU A 238 4.09 -4.72 20.56
N ALA A 239 4.21 -4.92 21.88
CA ALA A 239 3.06 -5.02 22.78
C ALA A 239 2.20 -3.75 22.84
N ARG A 240 2.81 -2.56 22.68
CA ARG A 240 2.08 -1.27 22.61
C ARG A 240 1.22 -1.19 21.35
N LEU A 241 1.70 -1.77 20.26
CA LEU A 241 1.00 -1.81 18.97
C LEU A 241 -0.11 -2.86 18.93
N ALA A 242 0.07 -4.03 19.55
CA ALA A 242 -0.76 -5.23 19.37
C ALA A 242 -2.18 -5.12 19.97
N ASN A 243 -3.09 -4.41 19.30
CA ASN A 243 -4.49 -4.28 19.72
C ASN A 243 -5.47 -4.10 18.55
N LYS A 244 -6.77 -3.98 18.88
CA LYS A 244 -7.89 -3.86 17.92
C LYS A 244 -8.54 -2.48 17.90
N ARG A 245 -7.92 -1.45 18.49
CA ARG A 245 -8.45 -0.08 18.41
C ARG A 245 -8.23 0.46 17.00
N PHE A 246 -9.29 0.91 16.35
CA PHE A 246 -9.22 1.39 14.97
C PHE A 246 -8.39 2.67 14.82
N ALA A 247 -8.52 3.60 15.77
CA ALA A 247 -7.66 4.78 15.84
C ALA A 247 -6.23 4.40 16.28
N ILE A 248 -5.26 5.19 15.80
CA ILE A 248 -3.88 5.17 16.27
C ILE A 248 -3.73 6.21 17.38
N SER A 249 -3.23 5.83 18.57
CA SER A 249 -2.87 6.79 19.63
C SER A 249 -1.44 7.31 19.48
N ALA A 250 -1.06 8.40 20.16
CA ALA A 250 0.31 8.91 20.09
C ALA A 250 1.33 7.84 20.55
N ASP A 251 1.04 7.12 21.63
CA ASP A 251 1.88 5.99 22.10
C ASP A 251 2.11 4.92 21.02
N GLU A 252 1.08 4.61 20.23
CA GLU A 252 1.17 3.63 19.14
C GLU A 252 1.95 4.19 17.95
N ALA A 253 1.78 5.47 17.62
CA ALA A 253 2.54 6.12 16.56
C ALA A 253 4.04 6.12 16.87
N ASN A 254 4.41 6.48 18.11
CA ASN A 254 5.81 6.45 18.55
C ASN A 254 6.35 5.01 18.60
N ALA A 255 5.58 4.05 19.13
CA ALA A 255 5.95 2.63 19.12
C ALA A 255 6.15 2.08 17.70
N PHE A 256 5.35 2.54 16.73
CA PHE A 256 5.49 2.13 15.34
C PHE A 256 6.85 2.57 14.77
N LEU A 257 7.23 3.84 14.96
CA LEU A 257 8.53 4.34 14.52
C LEU A 257 9.69 3.60 15.21
N GLU A 258 9.58 3.34 16.51
CA GLU A 258 10.57 2.56 17.27
C GLU A 258 10.71 1.12 16.77
N ALA A 259 9.60 0.46 16.41
CA ALA A 259 9.61 -0.89 15.86
C ALA A 259 10.20 -0.92 14.45
N VAL A 260 9.81 0.04 13.61
CA VAL A 260 10.25 0.13 12.22
C VAL A 260 11.72 0.49 12.12
N GLN A 261 12.30 1.34 12.96
CA GLN A 261 13.74 1.61 12.88
C GLN A 261 14.62 0.43 13.37
N ALA A 262 14.05 -0.55 14.09
CA ALA A 262 14.81 -1.67 14.64
C ALA A 262 15.10 -2.77 13.60
N ARG A 263 14.40 -2.75 12.47
CA ARG A 263 14.61 -3.69 11.36
C ARG A 263 15.73 -3.23 10.45
N GLU A 264 16.29 -4.17 9.71
CA GLU A 264 17.20 -3.93 8.60
C GLU A 264 16.60 -2.90 7.61
N HIS A 265 17.40 -1.88 7.29
CA HIS A 265 17.01 -0.73 6.46
C HIS A 265 15.81 0.09 6.97
N GLY A 266 15.37 -0.17 8.20
CA GLY A 266 14.27 0.53 8.85
C GLY A 266 14.48 2.02 8.99
N GLU A 267 15.75 2.45 9.06
CA GLU A 267 16.15 3.85 9.11
C GLU A 267 15.62 4.67 7.93
N TYR A 268 15.51 4.06 6.74
CA TYR A 268 15.02 4.74 5.56
C TYR A 268 13.51 4.92 5.57
N LEU A 269 12.73 3.93 6.02
CA LEU A 269 11.28 4.09 6.14
C LEU A 269 10.93 5.13 7.21
N VAL A 270 11.58 5.08 8.38
CA VAL A 270 11.37 6.09 9.42
C VAL A 270 11.82 7.46 8.93
N GLY A 271 12.99 7.56 8.29
CA GLY A 271 13.46 8.81 7.70
C GLY A 271 12.47 9.39 6.70
N SER A 272 11.86 8.55 5.85
CA SER A 272 10.86 8.98 4.87
C SER A 272 9.59 9.49 5.54
N ILE A 273 9.13 8.83 6.60
CA ILE A 273 8.01 9.31 7.42
C ILE A 273 8.33 10.69 8.01
N LEU A 274 9.55 10.89 8.54
CA LEU A 274 9.98 12.17 9.08
C LEU A 274 10.03 13.28 8.01
N LEU A 275 10.55 12.99 6.82
CA LEU A 275 10.60 13.94 5.70
C LEU A 275 9.20 14.29 5.17
N ILE A 276 8.31 13.31 5.06
CA ILE A 276 6.90 13.53 4.68
C ILE A 276 6.18 14.36 5.76
N ALA A 277 6.42 14.08 7.04
CA ALA A 277 5.84 14.83 8.15
C ALA A 277 6.27 16.31 8.11
N LEU A 278 7.54 16.58 7.78
CA LEU A 278 8.09 17.93 7.65
C LEU A 278 7.39 18.77 6.57
N VAL A 279 7.05 18.19 5.42
CA VAL A 279 6.36 18.90 4.33
C VAL A 279 4.84 19.03 4.54
N SER A 280 4.34 18.51 5.67
CA SER A 280 2.93 18.41 6.08
C SER A 280 2.11 17.43 5.21
N PRO A 281 1.77 16.24 5.73
CA PRO A 281 1.06 15.21 4.99
C PRO A 281 -0.42 15.54 4.72
N SER A 282 -0.95 16.61 5.33
CA SER A 282 -2.34 17.05 5.20
C SER A 282 -2.59 18.00 4.02
N ARG A 283 -1.56 18.35 3.26
CA ARG A 283 -1.69 19.12 2.01
C ARG A 283 -2.45 18.30 0.97
N ASP A 284 -2.99 18.97 -0.05
CA ASP A 284 -3.51 18.26 -1.21
C ASP A 284 -2.40 17.45 -1.90
N ARG A 285 -2.80 16.41 -2.63
CA ARG A 285 -1.89 15.42 -3.21
C ARG A 285 -0.87 16.04 -4.18
N GLU A 286 -1.26 17.02 -4.98
CA GLU A 286 -0.36 17.63 -5.96
C GLU A 286 0.70 18.47 -5.24
N SER A 287 0.28 19.24 -4.24
CA SER A 287 1.17 20.04 -3.41
C SER A 287 2.21 19.20 -2.66
N ILE A 288 1.80 18.09 -2.02
CA ILE A 288 2.75 17.25 -1.28
C ILE A 288 3.77 16.59 -2.20
N LEU A 289 3.36 16.04 -3.35
CA LEU A 289 4.27 15.43 -4.31
C LEU A 289 5.28 16.45 -4.86
N THR A 290 4.83 17.69 -5.08
CA THR A 290 5.69 18.79 -5.50
C THR A 290 6.76 19.11 -4.45
N GLU A 291 6.40 19.17 -3.16
CA GLU A 291 7.36 19.41 -2.08
C GLU A 291 8.32 18.23 -1.90
N LEU A 292 7.84 16.99 -2.04
CA LEU A 292 8.68 15.79 -1.94
C LEU A 292 9.77 15.72 -3.03
N ARG A 293 9.51 16.27 -4.22
CA ARG A 293 10.53 16.42 -5.27
C ARG A 293 11.65 17.41 -4.89
N ARG A 294 11.38 18.31 -3.94
CA ARG A 294 12.28 19.40 -3.52
C ARG A 294 12.96 19.14 -2.18
N LEU A 295 12.86 17.92 -1.64
CA LEU A 295 13.49 17.53 -0.37
C LEU A 295 14.98 17.91 -0.27
N PRO A 296 15.83 17.71 -1.30
CA PRO A 296 17.23 18.13 -1.22
C PRO A 296 17.41 19.66 -1.05
N GLU A 297 16.57 20.47 -1.72
CA GLU A 297 16.58 21.92 -1.56
C GLU A 297 16.11 22.31 -0.17
N LEU A 298 15.01 21.71 0.30
CA LEU A 298 14.44 21.95 1.62
C LEU A 298 15.46 21.63 2.72
N TYR A 299 16.14 20.49 2.61
CA TYR A 299 17.14 20.04 3.58
C TYR A 299 18.30 21.04 3.78
N HIS A 300 18.65 21.80 2.74
CA HIS A 300 19.75 22.76 2.80
C HIS A 300 19.32 24.21 3.02
N THR A 301 18.06 24.54 2.73
CA THR A 301 17.54 25.91 2.86
C THR A 301 16.83 26.15 4.19
N GLN A 302 16.27 25.10 4.80
CA GLN A 302 15.69 25.16 6.14
C GLN A 302 16.77 25.02 7.23
N ASN A 303 16.50 25.61 8.39
CA ASN A 303 17.40 25.52 9.53
C ASN A 303 17.14 24.21 10.28
N ASP A 304 18.18 23.41 10.47
CA ASP A 304 18.13 22.23 11.37
C ASP A 304 16.96 21.26 11.10
N VAL A 305 16.84 20.84 9.83
CA VAL A 305 15.86 19.86 9.36
C VAL A 305 15.77 18.60 10.24
N PRO A 306 16.88 18.00 10.71
CA PRO A 306 16.78 16.82 11.57
C PRO A 306 16.01 17.09 12.87
N THR A 307 16.24 18.25 13.50
CA THR A 307 15.50 18.66 14.70
C THR A 307 14.03 18.92 14.40
N GLU A 308 13.72 19.68 13.34
CA GLU A 308 12.33 20.00 12.98
C GLU A 308 11.52 18.74 12.60
N ALA A 309 12.13 17.79 11.90
CA ALA A 309 11.49 16.55 11.53
C ALA A 309 11.24 15.65 12.75
N CYS A 310 12.21 15.53 13.67
CA CYS A 310 12.03 14.75 14.90
C CYS A 310 10.99 15.37 15.85
N GLN A 311 10.80 16.70 15.83
CA GLN A 311 9.79 17.38 16.63
C GLN A 311 8.35 16.99 16.25
N GLN A 312 8.13 16.42 15.06
CA GLN A 312 6.81 15.88 14.68
C GLN A 312 6.43 14.65 15.53
N PHE A 313 7.40 13.97 16.13
CA PHE A 313 7.23 12.77 16.95
C PHE A 313 8.06 12.89 18.24
N PRO A 314 7.72 13.81 19.17
CA PRO A 314 8.61 14.23 20.26
C PRO A 314 8.91 13.14 21.29
N GLU A 315 8.05 12.11 21.39
CA GLU A 315 8.22 10.99 22.30
C GLU A 315 8.82 9.75 21.63
N ALA A 316 8.94 9.74 20.29
CA ALA A 316 9.61 8.65 19.60
C ALA A 316 11.12 8.71 19.87
N ASN A 317 11.68 7.58 20.29
CA ASN A 317 13.13 7.46 20.48
C ASN A 317 13.82 7.24 19.13
N ILE A 318 13.88 8.29 18.30
CA ILE A 318 14.48 8.24 16.96
C ILE A 318 16.00 8.04 17.08
N SER A 319 16.49 6.96 16.48
CA SER A 319 17.91 6.62 16.53
C SER A 319 18.77 7.61 15.74
N LYS A 320 20.03 7.77 16.16
CA LYS A 320 21.00 8.59 15.43
C LYS A 320 21.20 8.12 13.98
N THR A 321 21.08 6.82 13.72
CA THR A 321 21.18 6.27 12.36
C THR A 321 20.12 6.84 11.42
N VAL A 322 18.86 6.99 11.90
CA VAL A 322 17.80 7.64 11.14
C VAL A 322 18.15 9.09 10.84
N VAL A 323 18.56 9.83 11.88
CA VAL A 323 18.91 11.26 11.81
C VAL A 323 20.06 11.51 10.82
N ASP A 324 21.13 10.71 10.94
CA ASP A 324 22.32 10.81 10.09
C ASP A 324 22.00 10.43 8.61
N ALA A 325 20.95 9.64 8.36
CA ALA A 325 20.54 9.22 7.02
C ALA A 325 19.64 10.23 6.28
N LEU A 326 19.09 11.25 6.95
CA LEU A 326 18.07 12.14 6.35
C LEU A 326 18.57 12.89 5.10
N GLU A 327 19.80 13.42 5.12
CA GLU A 327 20.38 14.13 3.97
C GLU A 327 20.47 13.22 2.74
N GLN A 328 21.02 12.02 2.94
CA GLN A 328 21.16 11.00 1.92
C GLN A 328 19.78 10.57 1.39
N LEU A 329 18.82 10.37 2.29
CA LEU A 329 17.47 9.96 1.94
C LEU A 329 16.75 10.99 1.08
N CYS A 330 16.95 12.29 1.31
CA CYS A 330 16.45 13.35 0.42
C CYS A 330 16.92 13.13 -1.03
N TYR A 331 18.18 12.73 -1.24
CA TYR A 331 18.69 12.42 -2.58
C TYR A 331 18.07 11.12 -3.14
N PHE A 332 17.89 10.09 -2.31
CA PHE A 332 17.27 8.83 -2.74
C PHE A 332 15.81 8.99 -3.17
N TRP A 333 15.06 9.90 -2.54
CA TRP A 333 13.74 10.34 -3.02
C TRP A 333 13.84 10.92 -4.44
N SER A 334 14.80 11.81 -4.70
CA SER A 334 15.01 12.40 -6.03
C SER A 334 15.42 11.36 -7.09
N VAL A 335 16.23 10.36 -6.74
CA VAL A 335 16.57 9.25 -7.65
C VAL A 335 15.32 8.46 -8.05
N ASN A 336 14.40 8.19 -7.12
CA ASN A 336 13.17 7.49 -7.45
C ASN A 336 12.24 8.31 -8.36
N TYR A 337 12.14 9.63 -8.14
CA TYR A 337 11.44 10.51 -9.07
C TYR A 337 12.10 10.54 -10.44
N PHE A 338 13.43 10.60 -10.53
CA PHE A 338 14.15 10.51 -11.79
C PHE A 338 13.84 9.21 -12.57
N LEU A 339 13.82 8.07 -11.89
CA LEU A 339 13.47 6.80 -12.51
C LEU A 339 12.01 6.75 -12.98
N ALA A 340 11.08 7.33 -12.21
CA ALA A 340 9.67 7.43 -12.60
C ALA A 340 9.49 8.38 -13.80
N ASP A 341 10.11 9.55 -13.75
CA ASP A 341 10.07 10.58 -14.80
C ASP A 341 10.69 10.06 -16.11
N GLY A 342 11.83 9.38 -16.03
CA GLY A 342 12.44 8.74 -17.21
C GLY A 342 11.58 7.63 -17.79
N GLU A 343 10.89 6.85 -16.95
CA GLU A 343 9.94 5.83 -17.42
C GLU A 343 8.72 6.46 -18.10
N ASP A 344 8.19 7.56 -17.56
CA ASP A 344 7.08 8.33 -18.11
C ASP A 344 7.44 8.91 -19.50
N LEU A 345 8.61 9.56 -19.61
CA LEU A 345 9.15 10.05 -20.88
C LEU A 345 9.35 8.91 -21.89
N ALA A 346 9.85 7.76 -21.47
CA ALA A 346 10.07 6.60 -22.33
C ALA A 346 8.76 6.00 -22.84
N ARG A 347 7.74 5.89 -21.96
CA ARG A 347 6.40 5.44 -22.36
C ARG A 347 5.77 6.40 -23.35
N HIS A 348 5.82 7.70 -23.08
CA HIS A 348 5.29 8.70 -24.00
C HIS A 348 5.97 8.61 -25.37
N LEU A 349 7.30 8.45 -25.40
CA LEU A 349 8.07 8.31 -26.62
C LEU A 349 7.72 7.02 -27.40
N ILE A 350 7.65 5.87 -26.72
CA ILE A 350 7.50 4.57 -27.37
C ILE A 350 6.06 4.31 -27.81
N THR A 351 5.07 4.63 -26.96
CA THR A 351 3.65 4.35 -27.22
C THR A 351 3.10 5.12 -28.42
N HIS A 352 3.72 6.26 -28.77
CA HIS A 352 3.28 7.12 -29.88
C HIS A 352 4.08 6.90 -31.18
N THR A 353 4.81 5.79 -31.30
CA THR A 353 5.66 5.49 -32.47
C THR A 353 5.33 4.14 -33.10
N ASP A 354 5.64 3.99 -34.39
CA ASP A 354 5.55 2.71 -35.11
C ASP A 354 6.79 1.81 -34.84
N GLY A 355 7.43 1.97 -33.67
CA GLY A 355 8.67 1.28 -33.30
C GLY A 355 9.95 1.88 -33.89
N ILE A 356 9.85 3.05 -34.52
CA ILE A 356 10.98 3.86 -35.00
C ILE A 356 10.88 5.23 -34.35
N ILE A 357 12.01 5.71 -33.80
CA ILE A 357 12.14 7.01 -33.15
C ILE A 357 13.23 7.80 -33.85
N THR A 358 12.95 9.06 -34.18
CA THR A 358 13.87 10.02 -34.79
C THR A 358 14.36 11.06 -33.78
N GLU A 359 15.48 11.71 -34.08
CA GLU A 359 16.00 12.83 -33.26
C GLU A 359 14.99 13.98 -33.13
N SER A 360 14.15 14.19 -34.15
CA SER A 360 13.09 15.19 -34.13
C SER A 360 11.97 14.85 -33.13
N GLU A 361 11.65 13.57 -32.97
CA GLU A 361 10.63 13.12 -32.01
C GLU A 361 11.15 13.25 -30.58
N ILE A 362 12.42 12.88 -30.34
CA ILE A 362 13.08 13.07 -29.04
C ILE A 362 13.16 14.57 -28.69
N THR A 363 13.49 15.42 -29.67
CA THR A 363 13.48 16.88 -29.47
C THR A 363 12.08 17.38 -29.15
N SER A 364 11.06 16.92 -29.90
CA SER A 364 9.67 17.32 -29.64
C SER A 364 9.16 16.84 -28.28
N LEU A 365 9.64 15.70 -27.77
CA LEU A 365 9.29 15.22 -26.42
C LEU A 365 9.79 16.22 -25.38
N TYR A 366 11.09 16.54 -25.41
CA TYR A 366 11.70 17.46 -24.46
C TYR A 366 11.14 18.88 -24.53
N ASP A 367 10.73 19.34 -25.71
CA ASP A 367 10.18 20.68 -25.88
C ASP A 367 8.73 20.81 -25.38
N LYS A 368 8.01 19.70 -25.16
CA LYS A 368 6.55 19.71 -24.93
C LYS A 368 6.08 18.96 -23.69
N HIS A 369 6.83 17.98 -23.21
CA HIS A 369 6.41 17.12 -22.11
C HIS A 369 6.78 17.74 -20.77
N GLU A 370 5.81 17.87 -19.86
CA GLU A 370 5.97 18.55 -18.57
C GLU A 370 7.04 17.91 -17.67
N THR A 371 7.13 16.57 -17.69
CA THR A 371 8.12 15.77 -16.94
C THR A 371 9.58 16.03 -17.37
N THR A 372 9.81 16.72 -18.49
CA THR A 372 11.16 17.04 -18.97
C THR A 372 11.89 17.96 -18.00
N ASP A 373 11.23 19.00 -17.51
CA ASP A 373 11.85 20.00 -16.65
C ASP A 373 12.34 19.36 -15.34
N THR A 374 11.58 18.43 -14.76
CA THR A 374 11.95 17.73 -13.52
C THR A 374 13.08 16.73 -13.76
N PHE A 375 13.10 16.07 -14.93
CA PHE A 375 14.19 15.19 -15.34
C PHE A 375 15.52 15.96 -15.50
N GLU A 376 15.48 17.13 -16.15
CA GLU A 376 16.65 17.99 -16.33
C GLU A 376 17.17 18.56 -15.00
N GLN A 377 16.27 19.00 -14.13
CA GLN A 377 16.61 19.49 -12.78
C GLN A 377 17.34 18.44 -11.95
N PHE A 378 16.93 17.17 -12.02
CA PHE A 378 17.62 16.09 -11.31
C PHE A 378 19.04 15.87 -11.84
N ILE A 379 19.23 15.96 -13.16
CA ILE A 379 20.56 15.84 -13.78
C ILE A 379 21.46 16.96 -13.27
N GLU A 380 20.98 18.21 -13.29
CA GLU A 380 21.72 19.36 -12.77
C GLU A 380 22.07 19.17 -11.28
N LEU A 381 21.10 18.74 -10.46
CA LEU A 381 21.31 18.42 -9.05
C LEU A 381 22.45 17.38 -8.89
N SER A 382 22.39 16.29 -9.67
CA SER A 382 23.37 15.21 -9.60
C SER A 382 24.77 15.61 -10.06
N THR A 383 24.96 16.71 -10.80
CA THR A 383 26.31 17.19 -11.16
C THR A 383 27.09 17.78 -9.97
N GLN A 384 26.40 18.13 -8.88
CA GLN A 384 27.06 18.70 -7.71
C GLN A 384 27.89 17.64 -6.99
N GLU A 385 29.13 17.96 -6.62
CA GLU A 385 30.10 17.01 -6.02
C GLU A 385 29.53 16.24 -4.82
N ARG A 386 28.65 16.87 -4.04
CA ARG A 386 28.01 16.23 -2.89
C ARG A 386 27.06 15.10 -3.30
N TYR A 387 26.23 15.30 -4.32
CA TYR A 387 25.25 14.32 -4.75
C TYR A 387 25.88 13.22 -5.61
N MET A 388 27.00 13.51 -6.28
CA MET A 388 27.85 12.47 -6.85
C MET A 388 28.35 11.49 -5.79
N ARG A 389 28.73 11.97 -4.59
CA ARG A 389 29.10 11.10 -3.47
C ARG A 389 27.92 10.28 -2.94
N GLU A 390 26.73 10.87 -2.86
CA GLU A 390 25.52 10.13 -2.47
C GLU A 390 25.13 9.06 -3.51
N LEU A 391 25.31 9.35 -4.81
CA LEU A 391 25.10 8.39 -5.90
C LEU A 391 26.08 7.21 -5.80
N ASP A 392 27.37 7.48 -5.53
CA ASP A 392 28.37 6.42 -5.29
C ASP A 392 28.00 5.54 -4.08
N GLY A 393 27.52 6.18 -3.01
CA GLY A 393 27.01 5.50 -1.82
C GLY A 393 25.81 4.60 -2.13
N LEU A 394 24.85 5.11 -2.91
CA LEU A 394 23.66 4.37 -3.34
C LEU A 394 24.00 3.15 -4.19
N ILE A 395 24.91 3.29 -5.17
CA ILE A 395 25.36 2.18 -6.02
C ILE A 395 26.01 1.08 -5.16
N THR A 396 26.82 1.48 -4.18
CA THR A 396 27.47 0.55 -3.25
C THR A 396 26.43 -0.19 -2.39
N LEU A 397 25.45 0.54 -1.86
CA LEU A 397 24.36 -0.02 -1.06
C LEU A 397 23.54 -1.02 -1.89
N LEU A 398 23.10 -0.65 -3.09
CA LEU A 398 22.35 -1.51 -4.00
C LEU A 398 23.10 -2.81 -4.32
N THR A 399 24.41 -2.71 -4.59
CA THR A 399 25.26 -3.89 -4.82
C THR A 399 25.30 -4.79 -3.58
N SER A 400 25.38 -4.21 -2.38
CA SER A 400 25.39 -4.99 -1.13
C SER A 400 24.05 -5.68 -0.84
N MET A 401 22.94 -5.11 -1.32
CA MET A 401 21.60 -5.68 -1.24
C MET A 401 21.32 -6.73 -2.33
N GLY A 402 22.24 -6.95 -3.27
CA GLY A 402 22.06 -7.86 -4.40
C GLY A 402 21.25 -7.27 -5.57
N GLU A 403 21.02 -5.96 -5.59
CA GLU A 403 20.29 -5.24 -6.63
C GLU A 403 21.23 -4.81 -7.78
N ASP A 404 22.02 -5.76 -8.28
CA ASP A 404 23.11 -5.53 -9.24
C ASP A 404 22.64 -4.84 -10.53
N GLY A 405 21.43 -5.14 -11.01
CA GLY A 405 20.87 -4.54 -12.22
C GLY A 405 20.59 -3.05 -12.06
N VAL A 406 20.05 -2.63 -10.91
CA VAL A 406 19.80 -1.21 -10.61
C VAL A 406 21.11 -0.49 -10.33
N ALA A 407 22.03 -1.12 -9.60
CA ALA A 407 23.36 -0.58 -9.35
C ALA A 407 24.11 -0.30 -10.66
N ALA A 408 24.09 -1.25 -11.60
CA ALA A 408 24.75 -1.10 -12.90
C ALA A 408 24.09 -0.01 -13.77
N PHE A 409 22.77 0.15 -13.71
CA PHE A 409 22.07 1.25 -14.38
C PHE A 409 22.48 2.61 -13.83
N LEU A 410 22.52 2.77 -12.50
CA LEU A 410 22.95 4.01 -11.87
C LEU A 410 24.44 4.29 -12.08
N ASP A 411 25.28 3.27 -12.19
CA ASP A 411 26.70 3.43 -12.56
C ASP A 411 26.88 3.87 -14.01
N ALA A 412 26.04 3.37 -14.93
CA ALA A 412 25.98 3.85 -16.30
C ALA A 412 25.56 5.32 -16.34
N PHE A 413 24.49 5.69 -15.62
CA PHE A 413 24.06 7.08 -15.45
C PHE A 413 25.20 7.97 -14.93
N ARG A 414 25.85 7.56 -13.83
CA ARG A 414 26.99 8.26 -13.23
C ARG A 414 28.14 8.47 -14.23
N THR A 415 28.48 7.44 -14.99
CA THR A 415 29.56 7.48 -15.98
C THR A 415 29.26 8.48 -17.09
N ARG A 416 28.03 8.50 -17.61
CA ARG A 416 27.59 9.44 -18.66
C ARG A 416 27.48 10.87 -18.14
N LEU A 417 27.02 11.03 -16.90
CA LEU A 417 27.00 12.33 -16.23
C LEU A 417 28.43 12.92 -16.12
N GLY A 418 29.41 12.11 -15.71
CA GLY A 418 30.82 12.50 -15.65
C GLY A 418 31.46 12.78 -17.02
N ALA A 419 30.90 12.25 -18.10
CA ALA A 419 31.31 12.55 -19.47
C ALA A 419 30.74 13.88 -20.00
N GLY A 420 29.80 14.50 -19.28
CA GLY A 420 29.17 15.77 -19.66
C GLY A 420 28.09 15.62 -20.73
N ASP A 421 27.42 14.47 -20.77
CA ASP A 421 26.29 14.25 -21.67
C ASP A 421 25.16 15.26 -21.41
N SER A 422 24.49 15.70 -22.48
CA SER A 422 23.25 16.47 -22.37
C SER A 422 22.11 15.59 -21.84
N PRO A 423 21.04 16.16 -21.25
CA PRO A 423 19.88 15.40 -20.79
C PRO A 423 19.30 14.44 -21.83
N LYS A 424 19.15 14.90 -23.07
CA LYS A 424 18.67 14.09 -24.20
C LYS A 424 19.60 12.92 -24.49
N GLN A 425 20.91 13.17 -24.57
CA GLN A 425 21.91 12.14 -24.85
C GLN A 425 21.94 11.09 -23.73
N LEU A 426 21.86 11.54 -22.48
CA LEU A 426 21.85 10.69 -21.30
C LEU A 426 20.60 9.80 -21.30
N PHE A 427 19.42 10.35 -21.58
CA PHE A 427 18.18 9.59 -21.68
C PHE A 427 18.24 8.50 -22.75
N ILE A 428 18.69 8.84 -23.97
CA ILE A 428 18.86 7.88 -25.06
C ILE A 428 19.86 6.79 -24.66
N THR A 429 21.01 7.17 -24.12
CA THR A 429 22.07 6.23 -23.73
C THR A 429 21.57 5.25 -22.66
N LEU A 430 20.73 5.69 -21.73
CA LEU A 430 20.14 4.82 -20.71
C LEU A 430 19.08 3.87 -21.29
N LEU A 431 18.29 4.31 -22.28
CA LEU A 431 17.37 3.43 -23.01
C LEU A 431 18.11 2.37 -23.84
N GLU A 432 19.22 2.73 -24.47
CA GLU A 432 20.10 1.78 -25.17
C GLU A 432 20.73 0.79 -24.19
N TRP A 433 21.22 1.29 -23.04
CA TRP A 433 21.77 0.46 -21.98
C TRP A 433 20.74 -0.57 -21.48
N ASN A 434 19.49 -0.13 -21.31
CA ASN A 434 18.39 -1.00 -20.90
C ASN A 434 17.85 -1.90 -22.04
N GLY A 435 18.49 -1.86 -23.21
CA GLY A 435 18.16 -2.69 -24.36
C GLY A 435 16.81 -2.37 -24.97
N VAL A 436 16.32 -1.13 -24.83
CA VAL A 436 15.04 -0.69 -25.39
C VAL A 436 15.21 -0.08 -26.77
N LEU A 437 16.28 0.69 -26.97
CA LEU A 437 16.64 1.30 -28.24
C LEU A 437 17.91 0.67 -28.83
N VAL A 438 17.97 0.66 -30.16
CA VAL A 438 19.17 0.36 -30.93
C VAL A 438 19.37 1.49 -31.95
N ASP A 439 20.53 2.14 -31.92
CA ASP A 439 20.94 3.13 -32.91
C ASP A 439 21.14 2.48 -34.30
N GLU A 440 20.41 2.96 -35.29
CA GLU A 440 20.52 2.61 -36.70
C GLU A 440 20.99 3.81 -37.56
N SER A 441 21.97 4.58 -37.07
CA SER A 441 22.67 5.71 -37.74
C SER A 441 21.84 6.96 -38.04
N ASP A 442 20.59 6.83 -38.50
CA ASP A 442 19.67 7.94 -38.80
C ASP A 442 18.36 7.90 -37.99
N HIS A 443 18.12 6.82 -37.25
CA HIS A 443 17.00 6.63 -36.35
C HIS A 443 17.33 5.61 -35.25
N TYR A 444 16.47 5.54 -34.24
CA TYR A 444 16.51 4.53 -33.20
C TYR A 444 15.37 3.53 -33.42
N ARG A 445 15.67 2.23 -33.38
CA ARG A 445 14.66 1.19 -33.44
C ARG A 445 14.28 0.73 -32.04
N VAL A 446 12.98 0.71 -31.74
CA VAL A 446 12.43 0.15 -30.51
C VAL A 446 12.48 -1.38 -30.59
N THR A 447 13.03 -2.01 -29.55
CA THR A 447 13.13 -3.47 -29.45
C THR A 447 12.28 -4.07 -28.33
N ALA A 448 11.85 -3.25 -27.38
CA ALA A 448 10.93 -3.64 -26.32
C ALA A 448 9.47 -3.78 -26.83
N PRO A 449 8.65 -4.65 -26.23
CA PRO A 449 7.22 -4.74 -26.56
C PRO A 449 6.49 -3.43 -26.23
N ILE A 450 5.76 -2.87 -27.20
CA ILE A 450 4.95 -1.65 -27.04
C ILE A 450 3.69 -1.97 -26.22
N GLN A 451 3.36 -1.12 -25.25
CA GLN A 451 2.23 -1.25 -24.33
C GLN A 451 1.39 0.02 -24.34
N GLU A 452 0.06 -0.11 -24.29
CA GLU A 452 -0.90 1.02 -24.40
C GLU A 452 -1.00 1.91 -23.14
N ASN A 453 -0.16 1.71 -22.12
CA ASN A 453 -0.11 2.58 -20.93
C ASN A 453 1.04 3.58 -21.07
N ASP A 454 0.69 4.87 -21.08
CA ASP A 454 1.59 5.99 -21.34
C ASP A 454 2.17 6.65 -20.08
N SER A 455 1.79 6.21 -18.87
CA SER A 455 2.24 6.82 -17.61
C SER A 455 2.92 5.84 -16.66
N ALA A 456 3.86 6.38 -15.87
CA ALA A 456 4.54 5.64 -14.80
C ALA A 456 4.60 6.48 -13.51
N SER A 457 4.13 5.91 -12.40
CA SER A 457 4.20 6.57 -11.09
C SER A 457 5.34 6.03 -10.22
N PHE A 458 5.71 6.81 -9.20
CA PHE A 458 6.52 6.35 -8.08
C PHE A 458 5.63 5.52 -7.13
N TYR A 459 5.75 4.19 -7.22
CA TYR A 459 4.92 3.24 -6.50
C TYR A 459 5.09 3.33 -4.98
N GLY A 460 4.03 3.12 -4.21
CA GLY A 460 4.09 3.06 -2.74
C GLY A 460 4.04 4.43 -2.04
N VAL A 461 4.22 5.54 -2.77
CA VAL A 461 4.29 6.89 -2.19
C VAL A 461 2.97 7.28 -1.53
N ASP A 462 1.84 7.01 -2.18
CA ASP A 462 0.52 7.36 -1.64
C ASP A 462 0.26 6.58 -0.32
N GLU A 463 0.68 5.31 -0.25
CA GLU A 463 0.59 4.49 0.94
C GLU A 463 1.40 5.07 2.11
N VAL A 464 2.66 5.45 1.87
CA VAL A 464 3.51 6.05 2.92
C VAL A 464 2.99 7.42 3.34
N ILE A 465 2.50 8.25 2.41
CA ILE A 465 1.86 9.54 2.74
C ILE A 465 0.66 9.31 3.66
N ASN A 466 -0.22 8.37 3.32
CA ASN A 466 -1.40 8.05 4.12
C ASN A 466 -1.04 7.52 5.53
N TRP A 467 0.01 6.70 5.62
CA TRP A 467 0.53 6.24 6.90
C TRP A 467 1.12 7.39 7.72
N THR A 468 1.95 8.24 7.12
CA THR A 468 2.51 9.43 7.77
C THR A 468 1.42 10.37 8.25
N GLN A 469 0.38 10.61 7.44
CA GLN A 469 -0.77 11.40 7.86
C GLN A 469 -1.44 10.80 9.10
N THR A 470 -1.68 9.48 9.09
CA THR A 470 -2.29 8.78 10.24
C THR A 470 -1.42 8.92 11.50
N LEU A 471 -0.10 8.83 11.38
CA LEU A 471 0.85 8.98 12.48
C LEU A 471 0.88 10.40 13.02
N VAL A 472 0.94 11.42 12.15
CA VAL A 472 0.96 12.84 12.55
C VAL A 472 -0.37 13.22 13.21
N GLU A 473 -1.51 12.78 12.66
CA GLU A 473 -2.82 13.02 13.27
C GLU A 473 -2.95 12.39 14.66
N ALA A 474 -2.36 11.21 14.87
CA ALA A 474 -2.37 10.55 16.18
C ALA A 474 -1.63 11.35 17.25
N VAL A 475 -0.50 11.98 16.90
CA VAL A 475 0.35 12.75 17.84
C VAL A 475 -0.18 14.16 18.07
N THR A 476 -0.90 14.74 17.11
CA THR A 476 -1.42 16.13 17.18
C THR A 476 -2.78 16.27 17.85
N ARG A 477 -3.52 15.17 18.04
CA ARG A 477 -4.85 15.16 18.68
C ARG A 477 -4.81 15.06 20.21
N GLU A 478 -3.66 14.71 20.79
CA GLU A 478 -3.40 14.71 22.24
C GLU A 478 -2.87 16.07 22.69
#